data_AF-X1SU97-F1
#
_entry.id   AF-X1SU97-F1
#
_cell.length_a   1.000
_cell.length_b   1.000
_cell.length_c   1.000
_cell.angle_alpha   90.00
_cell.angle_beta   90.00
_cell.angle_gamma   90.00
#
_symmetry.space_group_name_H-M   'P 1'
#
loop_
_entity.id
_entity.type
_entity.pdbx_description
1 polymer ?
#
loop_
_entity_poly.entity_id
_entity_poly.type
_entity_poly.pdbx_seq_one_letter_code
_entity_poly.pdbx_strand_id
1 'polypeptide(L)' 'MFKRLGLALFLAIIIVLAGCAPKPMEKESLRIGSLPRIFDTIAYVAQQEGLFEKQDIVVQIVPFRSEIEMDSALLAGE' A
#
# COMPACT_ATOMS: atom_id res chain seq x y z
N MET A 1 6.72 7.46 -49.87
CA MET A 1 7.04 8.28 -48.67
C MET A 1 5.91 8.31 -47.64
N PHE A 2 4.66 8.62 -48.03
CA PHE A 2 3.51 8.72 -47.12
C PHE A 2 3.23 7.49 -46.23
N LYS A 3 3.39 6.26 -46.75
CA LYS A 3 3.23 5.02 -45.94
C LYS A 3 4.24 4.89 -44.79
N ARG A 4 5.47 5.38 -44.97
CA ARG A 4 6.52 5.33 -43.93
C ARG A 4 6.29 6.39 -42.85
N LEU A 5 5.76 7.55 -43.25
CA LEU A 5 5.39 8.63 -42.33
C LEU A 5 4.19 8.24 -41.46
N GLY A 6 3.19 7.57 -42.03
CA GLY A 6 2.04 7.06 -41.27
C GLY A 6 2.43 5.99 -40.24
N LEU A 7 3.36 5.10 -40.59
CA LEU A 7 3.89 4.09 -39.68
C LEU A 7 4.63 4.73 -38.49
N ALA A 8 5.45 5.74 -38.74
CA ALA A 8 6.19 6.46 -37.70
C ALA A 8 5.26 7.21 -36.74
N LEU A 9 4.19 7.84 -37.26
CA LEU A 9 3.20 8.52 -36.45
C LEU A 9 2.40 7.54 -35.57
N PHE A 10 2.04 6.39 -36.12
CA PHE A 10 1.35 5.33 -35.38
C PHE A 10 2.22 4.76 -34.25
N LEU A 11 3.51 4.56 -34.51
CA LEU A 11 4.46 4.11 -33.50
C LEU A 11 4.66 5.14 -32.38
N ALA A 12 4.72 6.43 -32.72
CA ALA A 12 4.82 7.51 -31.75
C ALA A 12 3.59 7.59 -30.84
N ILE A 13 2.39 7.38 -31.39
CA ILE A 13 1.14 7.33 -30.62
C ILE A 13 1.16 6.17 -29.61
N ILE A 14 1.60 4.98 -30.02
CA ILE A 14 1.69 3.82 -29.11
C ILE A 14 2.64 4.10 -27.93
N ILE A 15 3.77 4.76 -28.19
CA ILE A 15 4.75 5.11 -27.15
C ILE A 15 4.15 6.12 -26.15
N VAL A 16 3.38 7.11 -26.63
CA VAL A 16 2.70 8.08 -25.76
C VAL A 16 1.63 7.39 -24.91
N LEU A 17 0.86 6.45 -25.46
CA LEU A 17 -0.15 5.71 -24.70
C LEU A 17 0.46 4.76 -23.66
N ALA A 18 1.64 4.18 -23.93
CA ALA A 18 2.33 3.31 -22.97
C ALA A 18 2.81 4.05 -21.70
N GLY A 19 3.00 5.37 -21.78
CA GLY A 19 3.39 6.21 -20.64
C GLY A 19 2.24 6.54 -19.67
N CYS A 20 0.99 6.26 -20.04
CA CYS A 20 -0.18 6.48 -19.18
C CYS A 20 -0.50 5.29 -18.25
N ALA A 21 0.33 4.24 -18.23
CA ALA A 21 0.16 3.17 -17.27
C ALA A 21 0.36 3.74 -15.86
N PRO A 22 -0.59 3.54 -14.92
CA PRO A 22 -0.40 3.93 -13.54
C PRO A 22 0.88 3.24 -13.03
N LYS A 23 1.82 4.05 -12.52
CA LYS A 23 3.01 3.53 -11.86
C LYS A 23 2.54 2.54 -10.80
N PRO A 24 3.15 1.33 -10.69
CA PRO A 24 2.84 0.43 -9.59
C PRO A 24 3.00 1.22 -8.30
N MET A 25 1.88 1.46 -7.60
CA MET A 25 1.94 2.09 -6.30
C MET A 25 2.50 1.03 -5.37
N GLU A 26 3.73 1.27 -4.93
CA GLU A 26 4.42 0.39 -4.00
C GLU A 26 3.65 0.51 -2.68
N LYS A 27 2.89 -0.54 -2.35
CA LYS A 27 2.04 -0.52 -1.16
C LYS A 27 2.92 -0.39 0.07
N GLU A 28 2.66 0.64 0.86
CA GLU A 28 3.40 0.86 2.09
C GLU A 28 2.99 -0.21 3.11
N SER A 29 3.97 -0.97 3.62
CA SER A 29 3.71 -1.99 4.64
C SER A 29 3.89 -1.40 6.03
N LEU A 30 2.88 -1.51 6.88
CA LEU A 30 2.87 -0.99 8.25
C LEU A 30 2.52 -2.09 9.24
N ARG A 31 3.26 -2.16 10.35
CA ARG A 31 2.95 -3.03 11.49
C ARG A 31 2.43 -2.18 12.64
N ILE A 32 1.31 -2.60 13.25
CA ILE A 32 0.66 -1.88 14.35
C ILE A 32 0.59 -2.83 15.55
N GLY A 33 1.26 -2.47 16.65
CA GLY A 33 1.12 -3.17 17.92
C GLY A 33 -0.27 -2.95 18.52
N SER A 34 -0.87 -4.01 19.06
CA SER A 34 -2.17 -3.94 19.74
C SER A 34 -2.17 -4.70 21.05
N LEU A 35 -2.80 -4.11 22.06
CA LEU A 35 -3.17 -4.78 23.30
C LEU A 35 -4.67 -5.07 23.18
N PRO A 36 -5.13 -6.33 22.95
CA PRO A 36 -6.52 -6.64 22.57
C PRO A 36 -7.60 -6.20 23.59
N ARG A 37 -7.86 -4.89 23.64
CA ARG A 37 -8.75 -4.15 24.53
C ARG A 37 -9.78 -3.42 23.69
N ILE A 38 -10.81 -2.89 24.34
CA ILE A 38 -11.92 -2.22 23.64
C ILE A 38 -11.47 -1.01 22.79
N PHE A 39 -10.40 -0.32 23.18
CA PHE A 39 -9.90 0.84 22.42
C PHE A 39 -9.14 0.43 21.15
N ASP A 40 -8.49 -0.72 21.18
CA ASP A 40 -7.72 -1.26 20.05
C ASP A 40 -8.61 -1.76 18.92
N THR A 41 -9.88 -2.06 19.20
CA THR A 41 -10.87 -2.53 18.21
C THR A 41 -10.99 -1.62 16.99
N ILE A 42 -10.67 -0.33 17.11
CA ILE A 42 -10.71 0.64 16.01
C ILE A 42 -9.82 0.20 14.84
N ALA A 43 -8.60 -0.26 15.13
CA ALA A 43 -7.66 -0.72 14.10
C ALA A 43 -8.18 -1.98 13.39
N TYR A 44 -8.78 -2.90 14.15
CA TYR A 44 -9.36 -4.14 13.61
C TYR A 44 -10.56 -3.85 12.70
N VAL A 45 -11.47 -2.95 13.11
CA VAL A 45 -12.60 -2.54 12.27
C VAL A 45 -12.10 -1.83 11.02
N ALA A 46 -11.11 -0.96 11.12
CA ALA A 46 -10.52 -0.31 9.95
C ALA A 46 -9.95 -1.31 8.94
N GLN A 47 -9.29 -2.37 9.42
CA GLN A 47 -8.81 -3.46 8.56
C GLN A 47 -9.97 -4.27 7.96
N GLN A 48 -11.02 -4.58 8.73
CA GLN A 48 -12.21 -5.30 8.25
C GLN A 48 -12.97 -4.52 7.18
N GLU A 49 -13.08 -3.20 7.33
CA GLU A 49 -13.76 -2.29 6.39
C GLU A 49 -12.89 -1.89 5.18
N GLY A 50 -11.68 -2.46 5.09
CA GLY A 50 -10.73 -2.23 4.00
C GLY A 50 -10.23 -0.79 3.92
N LEU A 51 -10.16 -0.08 5.05
CA LEU A 51 -9.81 1.35 5.08
C LEU A 51 -8.34 1.60 4.78
N PHE A 52 -7.44 0.68 5.16
CA PHE A 52 -6.01 0.78 4.87
C PHE A 52 -5.71 0.53 3.40
N GLU A 53 -6.36 -0.47 2.81
CA GLU A 53 -6.21 -0.84 1.41
C GLU A 53 -6.71 0.26 0.48
N LYS A 54 -7.75 1.01 0.88
CA LYS A 54 -8.22 2.21 0.16
C LYS A 54 -7.18 3.34 0.12
N GLN A 55 -6.18 3.29 1.00
CA GLN A 55 -5.05 4.22 1.03
C GLN A 55 -3.76 3.56 0.52
N ASP A 56 -3.85 2.37 -0.06
CA ASP A 56 -2.72 1.58 -0.55
C ASP A 56 -1.69 1.22 0.54
N ILE A 57 -2.16 1.12 1.79
CA ILE A 57 -1.38 0.67 2.95
C ILE A 57 -1.73 -0.79 3.25
N VAL A 58 -0.70 -1.63 3.38
CA VAL A 58 -0.84 -3.01 3.86
C VAL A 58 -0.53 -3.02 5.35
N VAL A 59 -1.56 -3.25 6.17
CA VAL A 59 -1.42 -3.27 7.63
C VAL A 59 -1.35 -4.70 8.16
N GLN A 60 -0.43 -4.94 9.10
CA GLN A 60 -0.42 -6.11 9.95
C GLN A 60 -0.60 -5.68 11.42
N ILE A 61 -1.72 -6.07 12.03
CA ILE A 61 -1.94 -5.86 13.46
C ILE A 61 -1.27 -6.98 14.24
N VAL A 62 -0.34 -6.62 15.13
CA VAL A 62 0.47 -7.53 15.95
C VAL A 62 -0.03 -7.50 17.40
N PRO A 63 -0.66 -8.58 17.91
CA PRO A 63 -1.15 -8.61 19.28
C PRO A 63 -0.02 -8.85 20.28
N PHE A 64 0.00 -8.07 21.36
CA PHE A 64 0.93 -8.18 22.48
C PHE A 64 0.18 -8.52 23.78
N ARG A 65 0.90 -9.04 24.79
CA ARG A 65 0.32 -9.40 26.09
C ARG A 65 0.53 -8.34 27.17
N SER A 66 1.42 -7.38 26.95
CA SER A 66 1.71 -6.31 27.90
C SER A 66 2.26 -5.07 27.21
N GLU A 67 2.10 -3.90 27.85
CA GLU A 67 2.67 -2.62 27.38
C GLU A 67 4.20 -2.70 27.27
N ILE A 68 4.86 -3.38 28.22
CA ILE A 68 6.32 -3.55 28.22
C ILE A 68 6.81 -4.32 26.99
N GLU A 69 6.13 -5.41 26.63
CA GLU A 69 6.49 -6.24 25.47
C GLU A 69 6.32 -5.44 24.16
N MET A 70 5.21 -4.72 24.03
CA MET A 70 4.90 -3.88 22.88
C MET A 70 5.88 -2.72 22.72
N ASP A 71 6.18 -2.00 23.81
CA ASP A 71 7.12 -0.87 23.80
C ASP A 71 8.54 -1.35 23.48
N SER A 72 8.93 -2.52 23.98
CA SER A 72 10.23 -3.13 23.66
C SER A 72 10.34 -3.49 22.18
N ALA A 73 9.28 -4.06 21.59
CA ALA A 73 9.22 -4.37 20.17
C ALA A 73 9.32 -3.11 19.30
N LEU A 74 8.59 -2.05 19.67
CA LEU A 74 8.65 -0.77 18.97
C LEU A 74 10.06 -0.18 18.97
N LEU A 75 10.75 -0.19 20.11
CA LEU A 75 12.13 0.28 20.22
C LEU A 75 13.13 -0.59 19.45
N ALA A 76 12.84 -1.88 19.29
CA ALA A 76 13.63 -2.81 18.49
C ALA A 76 13.39 -2.66 16.97
N GLY A 77 12.39 -1.88 16.55
CA GLY A 77 12.00 -1.75 15.14
C GLY A 77 11.24 -2.97 14.63
N GLU A 78 10.62 -3.73 15.53
CA GLU A 78 9.75 -4.86 15.23
C GLU A 78 8.30 -4.44 14.99
#